data_AF-A0A947C5Z4-F1
#
_entry.id   AF-A0A947C5Z4-F1
#
_cell.length_a   1.000
_cell.length_b   1.000
_cell.length_c   1.000
_cell.angle_alpha   90.00
_cell.angle_beta   90.00
_cell.angle_gamma   90.00
#
_symmetry.space_group_name_H-M   'P 1'
#
loop_
_entity.id
_entity.type
_entity.pdbx_description
1 polymer ?
#
loop_
_entity_poly.entity_id
_entity_poly.type
_entity_poly.pdbx_seq_one_letter_code
_entity_poly.pdbx_strand_id
1 'polypeptide(L)'
;MSESSLKLFAWVVAAGVTVAILALPQPVDPWEMPSLVLDRAAVSDAIALDETLSEEAPESEEAQALRALFLDHGRSEANPPYERREYDRRQGAIHRATKAVLAKHGEPAFEAMRADAVEELMRVLGDGGLEARGEVEEGILGGFLTVLTEYGALRGSVIVAPPLTLRVFYKARWNSIHRRPFVEGFSSIEKQAYWGWLALHGWGKPLEKREEALLAFRDAGGFGTLEAAALFDLLEGNPARSSRSLHQLYEASGQLRLRNFSLGVLHAGLLPTVSP
;
A
#
# COMPACT_ATOMS: atom_id res chain seq x y z
N MET A 1 46.19 27.63 -31.71
CA MET A 1 44.91 27.23 -31.09
C MET A 1 44.36 28.42 -30.33
N SER A 2 43.14 28.87 -30.64
CA SER A 2 42.50 29.95 -29.89
C SER A 2 42.06 29.43 -28.51
N GLU A 3 42.04 30.31 -27.50
CA GLU A 3 41.61 29.99 -26.13
C GLU A 3 40.21 29.34 -26.08
N SER A 4 39.35 29.71 -27.03
CA SER A 4 38.01 29.13 -27.24
C SER A 4 38.05 27.64 -27.64
N SER A 5 39.02 27.24 -28.46
CA SER A 5 39.19 25.84 -28.87
C SER A 5 39.62 24.96 -27.69
N LEU A 6 40.50 25.48 -26.84
CA LEU A 6 41.01 24.78 -25.65
C LEU A 6 39.92 24.58 -24.59
N LYS A 7 39.04 25.58 -24.40
CA LYS A 7 37.86 25.47 -23.53
C LYS A 7 36.87 24.42 -24.04
N LEU A 8 36.61 24.38 -25.35
CA LEU A 8 35.73 23.37 -25.95
C LEU A 8 36.27 21.95 -25.75
N PHE A 9 37.57 21.73 -26.01
CA PHE A 9 38.22 20.44 -25.77
C PHE A 9 38.14 20.02 -24.29
N ALA A 10 38.40 20.95 -23.36
CA ALA A 10 38.31 20.66 -21.93
C ALA A 10 36.88 20.25 -21.51
N TRP A 11 35.85 20.91 -22.04
CA TRP A 11 34.44 20.54 -21.78
C TRP A 11 34.08 19.16 -22.36
N VAL A 12 34.52 18.83 -23.56
CA VAL A 12 34.28 17.51 -24.17
C VAL A 12 34.97 16.40 -23.37
N VAL A 13 36.22 16.62 -22.95
CA VAL A 13 36.94 15.65 -22.10
C VAL A 13 36.28 15.51 -20.74
N ALA A 14 35.90 16.62 -20.09
CA ALA A 14 35.20 16.57 -18.80
C ALA A 14 33.86 15.85 -18.90
N ALA A 15 33.07 16.11 -19.95
CA ALA A 15 31.83 15.39 -20.23
C ALA A 15 32.09 13.90 -20.47
N GLY A 16 33.10 13.55 -21.27
CA GLY A 16 33.48 12.16 -21.55
C GLY A 16 33.93 11.40 -20.29
N VAL A 17 34.72 12.02 -19.43
CA VAL A 17 35.14 11.46 -18.14
C VAL A 17 33.92 11.30 -17.20
N THR A 18 33.02 12.27 -17.18
CA THR A 18 31.80 12.20 -16.36
C THR A 18 30.90 11.06 -16.81
N VAL A 19 30.69 10.91 -18.13
CA VAL A 19 29.94 9.79 -18.71
C VAL A 19 30.62 8.45 -18.41
N ALA A 20 31.96 8.38 -18.52
CA ALA A 20 32.70 7.16 -18.19
C ALA A 20 32.56 6.78 -16.71
N ILE A 21 32.64 7.74 -15.79
CA ILE A 21 32.44 7.51 -14.35
C ILE A 21 31.01 7.04 -14.06
N LEU A 22 30.00 7.66 -14.68
CA LEU A 22 28.59 7.26 -14.53
C LEU A 22 28.28 5.89 -15.17
N ALA A 23 29.03 5.51 -16.21
CA ALA A 23 28.89 4.22 -16.86
C ALA A 23 29.50 3.07 -16.03
N LEU A 24 30.49 3.35 -15.17
CA LEU A 24 31.08 2.35 -14.30
C LEU A 24 30.04 1.78 -13.33
N PRO A 25 29.95 0.44 -13.18
CA PRO A 25 29.07 -0.16 -12.19
C PRO A 25 29.48 0.26 -10.78
N GLN A 26 28.50 0.72 -10.00
CA GLN A 26 28.68 1.10 -8.60
C GLN A 26 27.73 0.27 -7.76
N PRO A 27 28.18 -0.39 -6.68
CA PRO A 27 27.27 -1.07 -5.77
C PRO A 27 26.34 -0.04 -5.11
N VAL A 28 25.04 -0.34 -5.12
CA VAL A 28 24.01 0.45 -4.42
C VAL A 28 23.45 -0.39 -3.28
N ASP A 29 23.05 0.27 -2.19
CA ASP A 29 22.52 -0.40 -1.02
C ASP A 29 21.24 -1.21 -1.36
N PRO A 30 21.22 -2.54 -1.16
CA PRO A 30 20.12 -3.38 -1.64
C PRO A 30 18.89 -3.38 -0.73
N TRP A 31 18.86 -2.56 0.32
CA TRP A 31 17.73 -2.51 1.26
C TRP A 31 16.54 -1.70 0.75
N GLU A 32 16.70 -0.97 -0.35
CA GLU A 32 15.61 -0.21 -0.96
C GLU A 32 14.72 -1.10 -1.83
N MET A 33 13.54 -1.45 -1.32
CA MET A 33 12.48 -2.05 -2.13
C MET A 33 12.09 -1.14 -3.30
N PRO A 34 11.65 -1.68 -4.45
CA PRO A 34 11.09 -0.86 -5.51
C PRO A 34 9.89 -0.07 -4.96
N SER A 35 9.75 1.17 -5.41
CA SER A 35 8.61 2.00 -5.03
C SER A 35 7.32 1.41 -5.60
N LEU A 36 6.23 1.50 -4.85
CA LEU A 36 4.90 1.24 -5.38
C LEU A 36 4.56 2.27 -6.47
N VAL A 37 4.56 1.82 -7.72
CA VAL A 37 4.16 2.64 -8.88
C VAL A 37 2.76 2.22 -9.30
N LEU A 38 1.84 3.18 -9.31
CA LEU A 38 0.45 3.01 -9.72
C LEU A 38 0.18 3.91 -10.92
N ASP A 39 -0.63 3.44 -11.88
CA ASP A 39 -1.04 4.25 -13.01
C ASP A 39 -1.89 5.44 -12.53
N ARG A 40 -1.46 6.66 -12.88
CA ARG A 40 -2.06 7.89 -12.36
C ARG A 40 -3.51 8.06 -12.81
N ALA A 41 -3.83 7.71 -14.06
CA ALA A 41 -5.18 7.85 -14.59
C ALA A 41 -6.12 6.86 -13.89
N ALA A 42 -5.73 5.58 -13.79
CA ALA A 42 -6.50 4.56 -13.10
C ALA A 42 -6.70 4.89 -11.61
N VAL A 43 -5.69 5.45 -10.93
CA VAL A 43 -5.82 5.94 -9.54
C VAL A 43 -6.88 7.04 -9.46
N SER A 44 -6.82 8.03 -10.36
CA SER A 44 -7.77 9.14 -10.40
C SER A 44 -9.19 8.64 -10.65
N ASP A 45 -9.36 7.72 -11.60
CA ASP A 45 -10.65 7.15 -11.96
C ASP A 45 -11.25 6.34 -10.81
N ALA A 46 -10.43 5.56 -10.10
CA ALA A 46 -10.87 4.79 -8.95
C ALA A 46 -11.33 5.68 -7.79
N ILE A 47 -10.62 6.80 -7.54
CA ILE A 47 -11.01 7.77 -6.52
C ILE A 47 -12.30 8.50 -6.92
N ALA A 48 -12.40 8.96 -8.17
CA ALA A 48 -13.60 9.65 -8.66
C ALA A 48 -14.84 8.74 -8.64
N LEU A 49 -14.66 7.44 -8.89
CA LEU A 49 -15.72 6.45 -8.77
C LEU A 49 -16.21 6.33 -7.31
N ASP A 50 -15.32 6.30 -6.32
CA ASP A 50 -15.72 6.30 -4.91
C ASP A 50 -16.48 7.57 -4.54
N GLU A 51 -15.98 8.72 -4.96
CA GLU A 51 -16.64 10.01 -4.72
C GLU A 51 -18.05 9.99 -5.30
N THR A 52 -18.23 9.51 -6.53
CA THR A 52 -19.56 9.38 -7.16
C THR A 52 -20.45 8.38 -6.43
N LEU A 53 -19.94 7.19 -6.08
CA LEU A 53 -20.70 6.16 -5.39
C LEU A 53 -21.11 6.60 -3.98
N SER A 54 -20.31 7.43 -3.31
CA SER A 54 -20.65 7.95 -1.99
C SER A 54 -21.94 8.77 -1.99
N GLU A 55 -22.22 9.50 -3.08
CA GLU A 55 -23.44 10.28 -3.25
C GLU A 55 -24.69 9.41 -3.45
N GLU A 56 -24.50 8.14 -3.82
CA GLU A 56 -25.58 7.16 -4.03
C GLU A 56 -25.89 6.32 -2.78
N ALA A 57 -25.19 6.57 -1.66
CA ALA A 57 -25.41 5.82 -0.43
C ALA A 57 -26.85 5.99 0.09
N PRO A 58 -27.60 4.89 0.33
CA PRO A 58 -28.99 4.98 0.74
C PRO A 58 -29.15 5.58 2.14
N GLU A 59 -30.14 6.46 2.31
CA GLU A 59 -30.53 7.02 3.61
C GLU A 59 -31.67 6.23 4.29
N SER A 60 -31.92 4.98 3.87
CA SER A 60 -32.97 4.15 4.47
C SER A 60 -32.68 3.82 5.94
N GLU A 61 -33.73 3.49 6.71
CA GLU A 61 -33.58 3.10 8.12
C GLU A 61 -32.59 1.94 8.30
N GLU A 62 -32.58 0.96 7.39
CA GLU A 62 -31.65 -0.17 7.44
C GLU A 62 -30.19 0.25 7.19
N ALA A 63 -29.97 1.18 6.25
CA ALA A 63 -28.64 1.69 5.95
C ALA A 63 -28.10 2.55 7.10
N GLN A 64 -28.94 3.42 7.67
CA GLN A 64 -28.60 4.19 8.86
C GLN A 64 -28.31 3.29 10.06
N ALA A 65 -29.10 2.23 10.26
CA ALA A 65 -28.87 1.26 11.33
C ALA A 65 -27.54 0.50 11.16
N LEU A 66 -27.21 0.07 9.93
CA LEU A 66 -25.93 -0.57 9.66
C LEU A 66 -24.75 0.40 9.90
N ARG A 67 -24.87 1.64 9.43
CA ARG A 67 -23.86 2.69 9.66
C ARG A 67 -23.65 2.97 11.14
N ALA A 68 -24.72 3.08 11.93
CA ALA A 68 -24.62 3.26 13.37
C ALA A 68 -23.89 2.09 14.06
N LEU A 69 -24.17 0.85 13.66
CA LEU A 69 -23.48 -0.34 14.17
C LEU A 69 -22.00 -0.37 13.77
N PHE A 70 -21.66 0.07 12.55
CA PHE A 70 -20.28 0.18 12.09
C PHE A 70 -19.49 1.20 12.93
N LEU A 71 -20.05 2.40 13.16
CA LEU A 71 -19.42 3.43 13.99
C LEU A 71 -19.28 2.99 15.45
N ASP A 72 -20.29 2.30 16.00
CA ASP A 72 -20.22 1.72 17.34
C ASP A 72 -19.11 0.68 17.47
N HIS A 73 -18.96 -0.16 16.44
CA HIS A 73 -17.86 -1.11 16.39
C HIS A 73 -16.51 -0.41 16.39
N GLY A 74 -16.34 0.62 15.55
CA GLY A 74 -15.11 1.41 15.51
C GLY A 74 -14.74 2.04 16.85
N ARG A 75 -15.68 2.67 17.56
CA ARG A 75 -15.42 3.21 18.91
C ARG A 75 -14.95 2.15 19.89
N SER A 76 -15.50 0.93 19.76
CA SER A 76 -15.08 -0.19 20.60
C SER A 76 -13.67 -0.71 20.27
N GLU A 77 -13.21 -0.57 19.03
CA GLU A 77 -11.83 -0.90 18.65
C GLU A 77 -10.82 0.10 19.25
N ALA A 78 -11.20 1.37 19.39
CA ALA A 78 -10.33 2.41 19.95
C ALA A 78 -10.06 2.24 21.46
N ASN A 79 -10.91 1.48 22.17
CA ASN A 79 -10.87 1.33 23.62
C ASN A 79 -10.73 -0.14 24.08
N PRO A 80 -9.59 -0.82 23.81
CA PRO A 80 -9.34 -2.18 24.31
C PRO A 80 -9.00 -2.19 25.82
N PRO A 81 -9.21 -3.31 26.54
CA PRO A 81 -9.77 -4.59 26.08
C PRO A 81 -11.30 -4.65 26.20
N TYR A 82 -11.95 -5.38 25.29
CA TYR A 82 -13.39 -5.65 25.34
C TYR A 82 -13.67 -7.16 25.52
N GLU A 83 -14.77 -7.48 26.21
CA GLU A 83 -15.17 -8.87 26.43
C GLU A 83 -15.51 -9.57 25.11
N ARG A 84 -14.98 -10.79 24.90
CA ARG A 84 -15.20 -11.58 23.67
C ARG A 84 -16.68 -11.76 23.32
N ARG A 85 -17.54 -11.91 24.34
CA ARG A 85 -18.99 -12.05 24.16
C ARG A 85 -19.63 -10.80 23.57
N GLU A 86 -19.14 -9.62 23.92
CA GLU A 86 -19.64 -8.36 23.37
C GLU A 86 -19.19 -8.18 21.92
N TYR A 87 -17.93 -8.51 21.62
CA TYR A 87 -17.41 -8.51 20.25
C TYR A 87 -18.26 -9.42 19.33
N ASP A 88 -18.48 -10.67 19.75
CA ASP A 88 -19.28 -11.63 18.98
C ASP A 88 -20.73 -11.14 18.78
N ARG A 89 -21.30 -10.47 19.79
CA ARG A 89 -22.65 -9.87 19.71
C ARG A 89 -22.70 -8.73 18.69
N ARG A 90 -21.74 -7.79 18.72
CA ARG A 90 -21.68 -6.67 17.77
C ARG A 90 -21.48 -7.17 16.34
N GLN A 91 -20.54 -8.09 16.14
CA GLN A 91 -20.29 -8.73 14.84
C GLN A 91 -21.54 -9.46 14.31
N GLY A 92 -22.28 -10.15 15.19
CA GLY A 92 -23.55 -10.77 14.82
C GLY A 92 -24.64 -9.76 14.44
N ALA A 93 -24.68 -8.58 15.07
CA ALA A 93 -25.62 -7.52 14.75
C ALA A 93 -25.30 -6.86 13.41
N ILE A 94 -24.03 -6.53 13.16
CA ILE A 94 -23.55 -5.99 11.87
C ILE A 94 -23.92 -6.95 10.76
N HIS A 95 -23.58 -8.24 10.87
CA HIS A 95 -23.86 -9.23 9.84
C HIS A 95 -25.36 -9.35 9.49
N ARG A 96 -26.25 -9.23 10.48
CA ARG A 96 -27.70 -9.22 10.24
C ARG A 96 -28.14 -7.95 9.52
N ALA A 97 -27.63 -6.79 9.93
CA ALA A 97 -27.92 -5.52 9.28
C ALA A 97 -27.38 -5.48 7.84
N THR A 98 -26.19 -6.02 7.58
CA THR A 98 -25.62 -6.20 6.23
C THR A 98 -26.56 -7.00 5.34
N LYS A 99 -27.07 -8.14 5.83
CA LYS A 99 -28.03 -8.96 5.09
C LYS A 99 -29.34 -8.22 4.80
N ALA A 100 -29.81 -7.40 5.73
CA ALA A 100 -31.02 -6.60 5.54
C ALA A 100 -30.83 -5.54 4.43
N VAL A 101 -29.71 -4.82 4.44
CA VAL A 101 -29.37 -3.86 3.38
C VAL A 101 -29.26 -4.56 2.03
N LEU A 102 -28.51 -5.66 1.95
CA LEU A 102 -28.34 -6.43 0.71
C LEU A 102 -29.68 -6.97 0.18
N ALA A 103 -30.56 -7.48 1.05
CA ALA A 103 -31.85 -8.02 0.64
C ALA A 103 -32.81 -6.93 0.11
N LYS A 104 -32.75 -5.72 0.67
CA LYS A 104 -33.67 -4.62 0.35
C LYS A 104 -33.18 -3.73 -0.78
N HIS A 105 -31.88 -3.44 -0.81
CA HIS A 105 -31.28 -2.44 -1.70
C HIS A 105 -30.26 -3.04 -2.68
N GLY A 106 -29.85 -4.30 -2.48
CA GLY A 106 -28.91 -5.00 -3.35
C GLY A 106 -27.45 -4.63 -3.09
N GLU A 107 -26.58 -5.25 -3.89
CA GLU A 107 -25.12 -5.07 -3.82
C GLU A 107 -24.66 -3.63 -4.11
N PRO A 108 -25.20 -2.93 -5.15
CA PRO A 108 -24.74 -1.57 -5.45
C PRO A 108 -24.91 -0.59 -4.29
N ALA A 109 -25.99 -0.74 -3.51
CA ALA A 109 -26.23 0.09 -2.34
C ALA A 109 -25.21 -0.18 -1.22
N PHE A 110 -24.81 -1.43 -1.02
CA PHE A 110 -23.77 -1.79 -0.05
C PHE A 110 -22.39 -1.24 -0.47
N GLU A 111 -22.09 -1.27 -1.76
CA GLU A 111 -20.89 -0.68 -2.35
C GLU A 111 -20.88 0.85 -2.21
N ALA A 112 -22.01 1.52 -2.45
CA ALA A 112 -22.18 2.96 -2.22
C ALA A 112 -21.95 3.33 -0.74
N MET A 113 -22.48 2.55 0.21
CA MET A 113 -22.21 2.75 1.64
C MET A 113 -20.72 2.57 2.00
N ARG A 114 -20.03 1.62 1.35
CA ARG A 114 -18.59 1.44 1.53
C ARG A 114 -17.81 2.65 1.02
N ALA A 115 -18.19 3.19 -0.13
CA ALA A 115 -17.59 4.39 -0.71
C ALA A 115 -17.84 5.62 0.18
N ASP A 116 -19.05 5.82 0.69
CA ASP A 116 -19.38 6.87 1.67
C ASP A 116 -18.49 6.76 2.91
N ALA A 117 -18.38 5.58 3.52
CA ALA A 117 -17.52 5.37 4.69
C ALA A 117 -16.04 5.72 4.41
N VAL A 118 -15.55 5.48 3.19
CA VAL A 118 -14.19 5.88 2.77
C VAL A 118 -14.07 7.39 2.66
N GLU A 119 -15.04 8.08 2.05
CA GLU A 119 -15.04 9.55 1.98
C GLU A 119 -15.11 10.20 3.37
N GLU A 120 -15.88 9.61 4.29
CA GLU A 120 -15.89 10.06 5.69
C GLU A 120 -14.51 9.93 6.33
N LEU A 121 -13.83 8.79 6.13
CA LEU A 121 -12.45 8.63 6.59
C LEU A 121 -11.54 9.69 5.99
N MET A 122 -11.57 9.88 4.67
CA MET A 122 -10.67 10.81 4.00
C MET A 122 -10.88 12.25 4.48
N ARG A 123 -12.12 12.61 4.82
CA ARG A 123 -12.44 13.90 5.46
C ARG A 123 -11.86 14.03 6.87
N VAL A 124 -11.93 12.96 7.68
CA VAL A 124 -11.33 12.93 9.02
C VAL A 124 -9.81 13.02 8.95
N LEU A 125 -9.19 12.31 8.00
CA LEU A 125 -7.74 12.33 7.82
C LEU A 125 -7.23 13.66 7.23
N GLY A 126 -8.03 14.34 6.38
CA GLY A 126 -7.84 15.73 5.94
C GLY A 126 -6.38 16.22 5.84
N ASP A 127 -6.07 17.31 6.53
CA ASP A 127 -4.73 17.92 6.60
C ASP A 127 -3.72 17.14 7.47
N GLY A 128 -3.88 15.82 7.59
CA GLY A 128 -3.08 14.96 8.47
C GLY A 128 -3.66 14.81 9.88
N GLY A 129 -4.98 14.90 10.02
CA GLY A 129 -5.69 14.60 11.26
C GLY A 129 -5.53 13.12 11.63
N LEU A 130 -4.94 12.86 12.80
CA LEU A 130 -4.76 11.50 13.34
C LEU A 130 -5.45 11.30 14.69
N GLU A 131 -6.17 12.30 15.18
CA GLU A 131 -6.88 12.25 16.44
C GLU A 131 -8.34 12.61 16.21
N ALA A 132 -9.24 11.81 16.78
CA ALA A 132 -10.67 12.07 16.74
C ALA A 132 -10.99 13.32 17.56
N ARG A 133 -11.79 14.22 16.98
CA ARG A 133 -12.31 15.43 17.64
C ARG A 133 -13.67 15.22 18.31
N GLY A 134 -14.28 14.05 18.09
CA GLY A 134 -15.56 13.67 18.69
C GLY A 134 -15.92 12.21 18.45
N GLU A 135 -17.03 11.77 19.03
CA GLU A 135 -17.45 10.34 19.04
C GLU A 135 -17.69 9.74 17.64
N VAL A 136 -18.11 10.57 16.68
CA VAL A 136 -18.31 10.13 15.28
C VAL A 136 -16.95 9.85 14.63
N GLU A 137 -16.00 10.77 14.75
CA GLU A 137 -14.65 10.59 14.21
C GLU A 137 -13.92 9.42 14.89
N GLU A 138 -14.16 9.21 16.19
CA GLU A 138 -13.65 8.05 16.93
C GLU A 138 -14.21 6.73 16.35
N GLY A 139 -15.50 6.71 15.98
CA GLY A 139 -16.11 5.57 15.30
C GLY A 139 -15.57 5.32 13.89
N ILE A 140 -15.28 6.39 13.14
CA ILE A 140 -14.67 6.31 11.81
C ILE A 140 -13.23 5.77 11.92
N LEU A 141 -12.40 6.39 12.76
CA LEU A 141 -11.00 6.00 12.93
C LEU A 141 -10.89 4.61 13.55
N GLY A 142 -11.61 4.33 14.63
CA GLY A 142 -11.55 3.06 15.37
C GLY A 142 -10.12 2.52 15.53
N GLY A 143 -9.91 1.24 15.23
CA GLY A 143 -8.59 0.61 15.23
C GLY A 143 -7.74 0.88 13.96
N PHE A 144 -8.20 1.73 13.04
CA PHE A 144 -7.59 1.87 11.72
C PHE A 144 -6.18 2.46 11.76
N LEU A 145 -5.92 3.44 12.63
CA LEU A 145 -4.58 4.03 12.75
C LEU A 145 -3.54 3.01 13.24
N THR A 146 -3.93 2.11 14.15
CA THR A 146 -3.08 0.99 14.57
C THR A 146 -2.74 0.08 13.38
N VAL A 147 -3.73 -0.23 12.52
CA VAL A 147 -3.50 -0.98 11.28
C VAL A 147 -2.52 -0.23 10.38
N LEU A 148 -2.70 1.09 10.18
CA LEU A 148 -1.76 1.87 9.35
C LEU A 148 -0.33 1.83 9.90
N THR A 149 -0.15 1.92 11.21
CA THR A 149 1.17 1.79 11.84
C THR A 149 1.76 0.39 11.63
N GLU A 150 0.99 -0.66 11.89
CA GLU A 150 1.45 -2.05 11.75
C GLU A 150 1.88 -2.41 10.33
N TYR A 151 1.25 -1.82 9.32
CA TYR A 151 1.54 -2.04 7.91
C TYR A 151 2.43 -0.94 7.30
N GLY A 152 3.04 -0.09 8.13
CA GLY A 152 4.01 0.92 7.69
C GLY A 152 3.43 2.09 6.89
N ALA A 153 2.10 2.21 6.79
CA ALA A 153 1.40 3.32 6.14
C ALA A 153 1.42 4.62 6.96
N LEU A 154 1.65 4.50 8.27
CA LEU A 154 1.83 5.60 9.21
C LEU A 154 3.21 5.46 9.89
N ARG A 155 4.06 6.49 9.78
CA ARG A 155 5.38 6.54 10.44
C ARG A 155 5.41 7.71 11.42
N GLY A 156 5.44 7.41 12.71
CA GLY A 156 5.23 8.42 13.75
C GLY A 156 3.83 9.03 13.59
N SER A 157 3.76 10.35 13.44
CA SER A 157 2.51 11.09 13.20
C SER A 157 2.31 11.49 11.73
N VAL A 158 3.00 10.83 10.79
CA VAL A 158 2.94 11.18 9.36
C VAL A 158 2.49 10.00 8.53
N ILE A 159 1.38 10.19 7.81
CA ILE A 159 0.92 9.23 6.82
C ILE A 159 1.89 9.27 5.64
N VAL A 160 2.52 8.13 5.36
CA VAL A 160 3.50 7.97 4.26
C VAL A 160 2.90 7.22 3.08
N ALA A 161 1.77 6.55 3.28
CA ALA A 161 1.07 5.85 2.22
C ALA A 161 0.34 6.81 1.26
N PRO A 162 0.33 6.51 -0.06
CA PRO A 162 -0.46 7.26 -1.02
C PRO A 162 -1.96 7.23 -0.70
N PRO A 163 -2.75 8.25 -1.09
CA PRO A 163 -4.18 8.33 -0.80
C PRO A 163 -4.97 7.07 -1.19
N LEU A 164 -4.72 6.49 -2.37
CA LEU A 164 -5.40 5.27 -2.79
C LEU A 164 -5.11 4.09 -1.86
N THR A 165 -3.90 3.99 -1.29
CA THR A 165 -3.54 2.94 -0.34
C THR A 165 -4.37 3.05 0.96
N LEU A 166 -4.58 4.26 1.46
CA LEU A 166 -5.43 4.50 2.64
C LEU A 166 -6.87 4.08 2.36
N ARG A 167 -7.40 4.50 1.21
CA ARG A 167 -8.76 4.16 0.76
C ARG A 167 -8.96 2.65 0.70
N VAL A 168 -8.06 1.91 0.04
CA VAL A 168 -8.21 0.45 -0.08
C VAL A 168 -8.00 -0.29 1.24
N PHE A 169 -7.14 0.20 2.14
CA PHE A 169 -7.02 -0.37 3.49
C PHE A 169 -8.31 -0.20 4.29
N TYR A 170 -8.96 0.95 4.16
CA TYR A 170 -10.23 1.19 4.83
C TYR A 170 -11.38 0.39 4.22
N LYS A 171 -11.42 0.24 2.88
CA LYS A 171 -12.36 -0.68 2.21
C LYS A 171 -12.15 -2.13 2.65
N ALA A 172 -10.90 -2.56 2.83
CA ALA A 172 -10.60 -3.90 3.32
C ALA A 172 -11.08 -4.08 4.77
N ARG A 173 -10.92 -3.06 5.63
CA ARG A 173 -11.50 -3.04 6.98
C ARG A 173 -13.02 -3.13 6.92
N TRP A 174 -13.68 -2.34 6.06
CA TRP A 174 -15.13 -2.41 5.84
C TRP A 174 -15.55 -3.84 5.48
N ASN A 175 -14.94 -4.42 4.44
CA ASN A 175 -15.22 -5.80 4.02
C ASN A 175 -15.06 -6.78 5.19
N SER A 176 -13.96 -6.68 5.94
CA SER A 176 -13.67 -7.57 7.08
C SER A 176 -14.75 -7.52 8.17
N ILE A 177 -15.14 -6.31 8.59
CA ILE A 177 -16.18 -6.08 9.59
C ILE A 177 -17.54 -6.65 9.12
N HIS A 178 -17.79 -6.59 7.82
CA HIS A 178 -19.00 -7.10 7.19
C HIS A 178 -18.88 -8.58 6.73
N ARG A 179 -17.81 -9.29 7.14
CA ARG A 179 -17.55 -10.71 6.83
C ARG A 179 -17.46 -11.04 5.33
N ARG A 180 -16.91 -10.10 4.57
CA ARG A 180 -16.59 -10.21 3.14
C ARG A 180 -15.09 -10.47 2.97
N PRO A 181 -14.63 -11.16 1.91
CA PRO A 181 -13.23 -11.21 1.56
C PRO A 181 -12.62 -9.79 1.44
N PHE A 182 -11.40 -9.60 1.93
CA PHE A 182 -10.78 -8.28 2.08
C PHE A 182 -10.79 -7.43 0.79
N VAL A 183 -10.54 -8.05 -0.35
CA VAL A 183 -10.43 -7.38 -1.66
C VAL A 183 -11.66 -7.60 -2.55
N GLU A 184 -12.77 -8.07 -1.99
CA GLU A 184 -14.04 -8.16 -2.73
C GLU A 184 -14.47 -6.77 -3.20
N GLY A 185 -14.92 -6.67 -4.45
CA GLY A 185 -15.33 -5.40 -5.06
C GLY A 185 -14.20 -4.44 -5.41
N PHE A 186 -12.92 -4.83 -5.29
CA PHE A 186 -11.80 -3.97 -5.69
C PHE A 186 -11.55 -4.09 -7.20
N SER A 187 -11.33 -2.94 -7.85
CA SER A 187 -10.76 -2.84 -9.18
C SER A 187 -9.31 -3.33 -9.23
N SER A 188 -8.75 -3.49 -10.43
CA SER A 188 -7.35 -3.94 -10.59
C SER A 188 -6.36 -2.98 -9.95
N ILE A 189 -6.55 -1.66 -10.09
CA ILE A 189 -5.63 -0.66 -9.54
C ILE A 189 -5.69 -0.61 -8.00
N GLU A 190 -6.86 -0.88 -7.42
CA GLU A 190 -7.03 -0.97 -5.97
C GLU A 190 -6.39 -2.24 -5.40
N LYS A 191 -6.50 -3.37 -6.11
CA LYS A 191 -5.76 -4.60 -5.75
C LYS A 191 -4.26 -4.37 -5.83
N GLN A 192 -3.79 -3.64 -6.84
CA GLN A 192 -2.38 -3.24 -6.95
C GLN A 192 -1.96 -2.38 -5.76
N ALA A 193 -2.75 -1.37 -5.38
CA ALA A 193 -2.46 -0.53 -4.22
C ALA A 193 -2.42 -1.34 -2.92
N TYR A 194 -3.41 -2.20 -2.69
CA TYR A 194 -3.53 -3.01 -1.48
C TYR A 194 -2.37 -4.01 -1.34
N TRP A 195 -2.20 -4.90 -2.34
CA TRP A 195 -1.19 -5.94 -2.28
C TRP A 195 0.23 -5.40 -2.46
N GLY A 196 0.39 -4.39 -3.31
CA GLY A 196 1.69 -3.75 -3.55
C GLY A 196 2.22 -3.07 -2.30
N TRP A 197 1.37 -2.38 -1.52
CA TRP A 197 1.81 -1.80 -0.25
C TRP A 197 2.23 -2.88 0.75
N LEU A 198 1.43 -3.94 0.91
CA LEU A 198 1.73 -5.04 1.82
C LEU A 198 3.03 -5.76 1.47
N ALA A 199 3.30 -5.99 0.18
CA ALA A 199 4.52 -6.62 -0.29
C ALA A 199 5.75 -5.71 -0.10
N LEU A 200 5.69 -4.49 -0.62
CA LEU A 200 6.87 -3.64 -0.79
C LEU A 200 7.17 -2.79 0.45
N HIS A 201 6.13 -2.39 1.21
CA HIS A 201 6.24 -1.43 2.29
C HIS A 201 5.69 -1.93 3.63
N GLY A 202 5.16 -3.17 3.69
CA GLY A 202 4.69 -3.84 4.90
C GLY A 202 5.80 -4.37 5.82
N TRP A 203 6.83 -3.57 6.10
CA TRP A 203 8.04 -3.98 6.84
C TRP A 203 7.77 -4.56 8.23
N GLY A 204 6.63 -4.25 8.86
CA GLY A 204 6.23 -4.79 10.16
C GLY A 204 5.70 -6.23 10.12
N LYS A 205 5.60 -6.86 8.94
CA LYS A 205 5.07 -8.22 8.77
C LYS A 205 6.16 -9.23 8.41
N PRO A 206 6.01 -10.52 8.80
CA PRO A 206 6.91 -11.60 8.39
C PRO A 206 7.07 -11.67 6.87
N LEU A 207 8.25 -12.08 6.42
CA LEU A 207 8.59 -12.13 5.00
C LEU A 207 7.64 -13.02 4.22
N GLU A 208 7.21 -14.15 4.78
CA GLU A 208 6.30 -15.10 4.13
C GLU A 208 4.95 -14.45 3.79
N LYS A 209 4.44 -13.58 4.67
CA LYS A 209 3.20 -12.83 4.39
C LYS A 209 3.39 -11.79 3.30
N ARG A 210 4.59 -11.20 3.21
CA ARG A 210 4.94 -10.24 2.16
C ARG A 210 5.11 -10.93 0.81
N GLU A 211 5.61 -12.16 0.80
CA GLU A 211 5.70 -13.02 -0.40
C GLU A 211 4.32 -13.38 -0.95
N GLU A 212 3.40 -13.80 -0.08
CA GLU A 212 2.00 -14.02 -0.47
C GLU A 212 1.38 -12.76 -1.07
N ALA A 213 1.60 -11.60 -0.44
CA ALA A 213 1.17 -10.32 -0.98
C ALA A 213 1.84 -9.98 -2.32
N LEU A 214 3.11 -10.32 -2.51
CA LEU A 214 3.84 -10.07 -3.76
C LEU A 214 3.27 -10.90 -4.90
N LEU A 215 2.88 -12.16 -4.65
CA LEU A 215 2.19 -13.00 -5.62
C LEU A 215 0.85 -12.38 -6.03
N ALA A 216 0.04 -11.96 -5.06
CA ALA A 216 -1.24 -11.30 -5.32
C ALA A 216 -1.06 -9.95 -6.05
N PHE A 217 0.00 -9.20 -5.73
CA PHE A 217 0.35 -7.96 -6.41
C PHE A 217 0.73 -8.19 -7.88
N ARG A 218 1.53 -9.22 -8.15
CA ARG A 218 1.87 -9.66 -9.51
C ARG A 218 0.63 -10.07 -10.29
N ASP A 219 -0.24 -10.87 -9.69
CA ASP A 219 -1.45 -11.35 -10.35
C ASP A 219 -2.44 -10.21 -10.62
N ALA A 220 -2.37 -9.12 -9.85
CA ALA A 220 -3.09 -7.87 -10.12
C ALA A 220 -2.44 -6.97 -11.20
N GLY A 221 -1.30 -7.36 -11.78
CA GLY A 221 -0.56 -6.59 -12.79
C GLY A 221 0.42 -5.57 -12.21
N GLY A 222 0.88 -5.77 -10.97
CA GLY A 222 1.80 -4.88 -10.28
C GLY A 222 3.16 -4.71 -10.95
N PHE A 223 3.62 -3.47 -11.05
CA PHE A 223 4.96 -3.13 -11.54
C PHE A 223 6.04 -3.48 -10.50
N GLY A 224 7.25 -3.83 -10.98
CA GLY A 224 8.42 -4.06 -10.10
C GLY A 224 8.40 -5.37 -9.33
N THR A 225 7.46 -6.28 -9.62
CA THR A 225 7.30 -7.54 -8.87
C THR A 225 8.48 -8.50 -9.00
N LEU A 226 9.14 -8.53 -10.16
CA LEU A 226 10.34 -9.34 -10.36
C LEU A 226 11.56 -8.78 -9.61
N GLU A 227 11.70 -7.44 -9.55
CA GLU A 227 12.74 -6.79 -8.75
C GLU A 227 12.53 -7.08 -7.25
N ALA A 228 11.29 -6.92 -6.77
CA ALA A 228 10.94 -7.24 -5.39
C ALA A 228 11.18 -8.70 -5.03
N ALA A 229 10.82 -9.65 -5.92
CA ALA A 229 11.08 -11.08 -5.70
C ALA A 229 12.59 -11.37 -5.59
N ALA A 230 13.41 -10.72 -6.42
CA ALA A 230 14.85 -10.85 -6.31
C ALA A 230 15.39 -10.26 -4.99
N LEU A 231 14.81 -9.17 -4.47
CA LEU A 231 15.20 -8.63 -3.17
C LEU A 231 14.73 -9.52 -2.00
N PHE A 232 13.60 -10.22 -2.14
CA PHE A 232 13.16 -11.19 -1.14
C PHE A 232 14.14 -12.37 -1.04
N ASP A 233 14.69 -12.86 -2.17
CA ASP A 233 15.79 -13.85 -2.13
C ASP A 233 16.97 -13.37 -1.28
N LEU A 234 17.30 -12.07 -1.28
CA LEU A 234 18.35 -11.53 -0.40
C LEU A 234 17.92 -11.57 1.07
N LEU A 235 16.68 -11.18 1.38
CA LEU A 235 16.14 -11.20 2.74
C LEU A 235 16.07 -12.62 3.32
N GLU A 236 15.88 -13.63 2.48
CA GLU A 236 15.97 -15.05 2.85
C GLU A 236 17.41 -15.57 3.03
N GLY A 237 18.42 -14.72 2.81
CA GLY A 237 19.83 -15.11 2.92
C GLY A 237 20.40 -15.78 1.66
N ASN A 238 19.80 -15.55 0.48
CA ASN A 238 20.25 -16.09 -0.81
C ASN A 238 20.81 -14.98 -1.75
N PRO A 239 21.88 -14.26 -1.38
CA PRO A 239 22.40 -13.10 -2.13
C PRO A 239 22.86 -13.47 -3.55
N ALA A 240 23.41 -14.67 -3.77
CA ALA A 240 23.83 -15.13 -5.09
C ALA A 240 22.64 -15.39 -6.04
N ARG A 241 21.49 -15.80 -5.51
CA ARG A 241 20.26 -15.97 -6.30
C ARG A 241 19.68 -14.61 -6.64
N SER A 242 19.54 -13.74 -5.63
CA SER A 242 19.08 -12.36 -5.79
C SER A 242 19.88 -11.59 -6.84
N SER A 243 21.22 -11.62 -6.76
CA SER A 243 22.10 -10.94 -7.72
C SER A 243 21.92 -11.44 -9.15
N ARG A 244 21.80 -12.75 -9.36
CA ARG A 244 21.56 -13.32 -10.69
C ARG A 244 20.22 -12.86 -11.26
N SER A 245 19.16 -12.89 -10.46
CA SER A 245 17.83 -12.41 -10.87
C SER A 245 17.84 -10.93 -11.25
N LEU A 246 18.46 -10.07 -10.43
CA LEU A 246 18.60 -8.64 -10.72
C LEU A 246 19.43 -8.38 -11.99
N HIS A 247 20.50 -9.14 -12.20
CA HIS A 247 21.31 -9.02 -13.41
C HIS A 247 20.54 -9.44 -14.67
N GLN A 248 19.75 -10.51 -14.62
CA GLN A 248 18.88 -10.91 -15.73
C GLN A 248 17.84 -9.83 -16.07
N LEU A 249 17.26 -9.19 -15.04
CA LEU A 249 16.34 -8.07 -15.24
C LEU A 249 17.04 -6.85 -15.85
N TYR A 250 18.30 -6.60 -15.47
CA TYR A 250 19.13 -5.60 -16.14
C TYR A 250 19.35 -5.93 -17.62
N GLU A 251 19.74 -7.17 -17.96
CA GLU A 251 19.95 -7.58 -19.35
C GLU A 251 18.68 -7.43 -20.20
N ALA A 252 17.50 -7.69 -19.62
CA ALA A 252 16.22 -7.55 -20.31
C ALA A 252 15.76 -6.09 -20.49
N SER A 253 16.07 -5.20 -19.53
CA SER A 253 15.51 -3.84 -19.49
C SER A 253 16.50 -2.73 -19.81
N GLY A 254 17.80 -2.99 -19.72
CA GLY A 254 18.86 -1.99 -19.81
C GLY A 254 18.95 -1.03 -18.61
N GLN A 255 18.17 -1.23 -17.54
CA GLN A 255 18.14 -0.29 -16.41
C GLN A 255 19.40 -0.40 -15.54
N LEU A 256 20.25 0.63 -15.57
CA LEU A 256 21.52 0.67 -14.84
C LEU A 256 21.36 0.50 -13.31
N ARG A 257 20.21 0.89 -12.76
CA ARG A 257 19.86 0.65 -11.34
C ARG A 257 19.96 -0.83 -11.00
N LEU A 258 19.38 -1.72 -11.82
CA LEU A 258 19.34 -3.16 -11.57
C LEU A 258 20.74 -3.79 -11.61
N ARG A 259 21.61 -3.31 -12.49
CA ARG A 259 23.04 -3.70 -12.54
C ARG A 259 23.78 -3.30 -11.26
N ASN A 260 23.54 -2.08 -10.78
CA ASN A 260 24.17 -1.55 -9.59
C ASN A 260 23.64 -2.24 -8.31
N PHE A 261 22.35 -2.55 -8.28
CA PHE A 261 21.73 -3.36 -7.23
C PHE A 261 22.26 -4.80 -7.21
N SER A 262 22.42 -5.45 -8.37
CA SER A 262 22.94 -6.82 -8.42
C SER A 262 24.35 -6.95 -7.82
N LEU A 263 25.18 -5.91 -7.96
CA LEU A 263 26.48 -5.81 -7.30
C LEU A 263 26.36 -5.53 -5.81
N GLY A 264 25.46 -4.62 -5.42
CA GLY A 264 25.18 -4.28 -4.02
C GLY A 264 24.73 -5.47 -3.19
N VAL A 265 23.83 -6.30 -3.73
CA VAL A 265 23.38 -7.55 -3.10
C VAL A 265 24.53 -8.51 -2.81
N LEU A 266 25.47 -8.69 -3.76
CA LEU A 266 26.64 -9.54 -3.54
C LEU A 266 27.54 -8.97 -2.44
N HIS A 267 27.73 -7.65 -2.42
CA HIS A 267 28.50 -6.99 -1.37
C HIS A 267 27.84 -7.14 0.00
N ALA A 268 26.51 -6.97 0.09
CA ALA A 268 25.76 -7.15 1.34
C ALA A 268 25.86 -8.60 1.87
N GLY A 269 25.83 -9.59 0.97
CA GLY A 269 26.01 -11.00 1.34
C GLY A 269 27.42 -11.37 1.84
N LEU A 270 28.42 -10.50 1.65
CA LEU A 270 29.80 -10.71 2.12
C LEU A 270 30.08 -10.04 3.48
N LEU A 271 29.18 -9.16 3.94
CA LEU A 271 29.31 -8.47 5.23
C LEU A 271 28.59 -9.26 6.33
N PRO A 272 29.11 -9.31 7.57
CA PRO A 272 28.37 -9.91 8.68
C PRO A 272 27.04 -9.18 8.85
N THR A 273 25.96 -9.95 9.00
CA THR A 273 24.59 -9.44 9.13
C THR A 273 24.48 -8.48 10.30
N VAL A 274 24.52 -7.18 10.02
CA VAL A 274 23.96 -6.18 10.92
C VAL A 274 22.53 -6.01 10.48
N SER A 275 21.60 -6.61 11.21
CA SER A 275 20.17 -6.33 11.00
C SER A 275 19.95 -4.81 11.13
N PRO A 276 19.22 -4.17 10.20
CA PRO A 276 18.66 -2.85 10.45
C PRO A 276 17.62 -2.89 11.58
#